data_AF-A0A1I5EC58-F1
#
_entry.id   AF-A0A1I5EC58-F1
#
_cell.length_a   1.000
_cell.length_b   1.000
_cell.length_c   1.000
_cell.angle_alpha   90.00
_cell.angle_beta   90.00
_cell.angle_gamma   90.00
#
_symmetry.space_group_name_H-M   'P 1'
#
loop_
_entity.id
_entity.type
_entity.pdbx_description
1 polymer ?
#
loop_
_entity_poly.entity_id
_entity_poly.type
_entity_poly.pdbx_seq_one_letter_code
_entity_poly.pdbx_strand_id
1 'polypeptide(L)'
;MSRTLQCIALLLATTSPAYAKDAFTGTWKGDIKESALSTKPSAALIDQGVYTCSSCIPVVKIAADGAPHPVAGHAYYDAMSVTVVDPATVKYTTSKGGKPMSDATATLSADNSSMTTVFNDTSAANGIAVTGTTVSERVTAGPAGSHATSGSWRQTNQTQVSDSGLVFTFEKTGKGVTYSTPTGTSYVATTGGPSAAVLGDPGWTTVSLKQSDLNTLHETDYLDGKVIGKYVMTISPDGKKMTIDVNDIKYGRTSTLVAYRQ
;
A
#
# COMPACT_ATOMS: atom_id res chain seq x y z
N MET A 1 -40.79 3.38 -72.18
CA MET A 1 -39.95 3.99 -71.13
C MET A 1 -40.27 3.28 -69.82
N SER A 2 -39.38 2.38 -69.41
CA SER A 2 -39.52 1.54 -68.21
C SER A 2 -39.12 2.35 -66.97
N ARG A 3 -39.95 2.38 -65.93
CA ARG A 3 -39.61 2.94 -64.61
C ARG A 3 -39.56 1.80 -63.60
N THR A 4 -38.34 1.41 -63.26
CA THR A 4 -37.98 0.49 -62.18
C THR A 4 -38.31 1.12 -60.83
N LEU A 5 -39.05 0.39 -60.00
CA LEU A 5 -39.41 0.75 -58.63
C LEU A 5 -38.34 0.17 -57.69
N GLN A 6 -37.46 1.00 -57.15
CA GLN A 6 -36.44 0.60 -56.16
C GLN A 6 -37.02 0.73 -54.74
N CYS A 7 -37.32 -0.41 -54.12
CA CYS A 7 -37.60 -0.50 -52.69
C CYS A 7 -36.28 -0.36 -51.91
N ILE A 8 -36.12 0.72 -51.17
CA ILE A 8 -35.03 0.88 -50.19
C ILE A 8 -35.48 0.20 -48.90
N ALA A 9 -34.89 -0.96 -48.60
CA ALA A 9 -35.01 -1.61 -47.30
C ALA A 9 -34.09 -0.89 -46.30
N LEU A 10 -34.68 -0.16 -45.36
CA LEU A 10 -33.99 0.52 -44.28
C LEU A 10 -33.59 -0.53 -43.22
N LEU A 11 -32.32 -1.01 -43.26
CA LEU A 11 -31.75 -1.80 -42.18
C LEU A 11 -31.63 -0.92 -40.93
N LEU A 12 -32.53 -1.09 -39.95
CA LEU A 12 -32.31 -0.61 -38.59
C LEU A 12 -31.15 -1.40 -37.99
N ALA A 13 -29.95 -0.79 -38.00
CA ALA A 13 -28.86 -1.26 -37.18
C ALA A 13 -29.29 -1.15 -35.70
N THR A 14 -29.66 -2.28 -35.10
CA THR A 14 -29.80 -2.39 -33.65
C THR A 14 -28.41 -2.17 -33.08
N THR A 15 -28.09 -0.93 -32.71
CA THR A 15 -26.95 -0.63 -31.85
C THR A 15 -27.25 -1.27 -30.51
N SER A 16 -26.81 -2.53 -30.33
CA SER A 16 -26.68 -3.11 -29.01
C SER A 16 -25.92 -2.08 -28.17
N PRO A 17 -26.44 -1.60 -27.04
CA PRO A 17 -25.66 -0.74 -26.16
C PRO A 17 -24.41 -1.55 -25.82
N ALA A 18 -23.27 -1.11 -26.33
CA ALA A 18 -22.00 -1.60 -25.83
C ALA A 18 -22.06 -1.32 -24.34
N TYR A 19 -22.19 -2.37 -23.52
CA TYR A 19 -21.95 -2.25 -22.09
C TYR A 19 -20.59 -1.59 -21.99
N ALA A 20 -20.57 -0.32 -21.59
CA ALA A 20 -19.32 0.40 -21.41
C ALA A 20 -18.49 -0.48 -20.47
N LYS A 21 -17.42 -1.06 -21.01
CA LYS A 21 -16.54 -1.93 -20.25
C LYS A 21 -16.12 -1.13 -19.03
N ASP A 22 -16.44 -1.64 -17.84
CA ASP A 22 -16.14 -0.92 -16.62
C ASP A 22 -14.64 -0.57 -16.57
N ALA A 23 -14.33 0.69 -16.25
CA ALA A 23 -12.98 1.20 -16.35
C ALA A 23 -12.03 0.56 -15.33
N PHE A 24 -12.54 0.04 -14.21
CA PHE A 24 -11.73 -0.54 -13.14
C PHE A 24 -11.43 -2.01 -13.37
N THR A 25 -12.36 -2.77 -13.93
CA THR A 25 -12.24 -4.21 -14.11
C THR A 25 -10.96 -4.59 -14.85
N GLY A 26 -10.10 -5.37 -14.19
CA GLY A 26 -8.80 -5.80 -14.70
C GLY A 26 -7.76 -5.97 -13.60
N THR A 27 -6.61 -6.53 -13.98
CA THR A 27 -5.42 -6.60 -13.14
C THR A 27 -4.57 -5.36 -13.36
N TRP A 28 -4.06 -4.80 -12.26
CA TRP A 28 -3.25 -3.61 -12.21
C TRP A 28 -1.96 -3.90 -11.47
N LYS A 29 -0.89 -3.20 -11.83
CA LYS A 29 0.40 -3.27 -11.14
C LYS A 29 0.88 -1.87 -10.80
N GLY A 30 1.17 -1.63 -9.52
CA GLY A 30 1.76 -0.38 -9.05
C GLY A 30 3.13 -0.09 -9.67
N ASP A 31 3.39 1.18 -9.96
CA ASP A 31 4.67 1.70 -10.42
C ASP A 31 5.19 2.72 -9.40
N ILE A 32 6.11 2.28 -8.55
CA ILE A 32 6.71 3.12 -7.51
C ILE A 32 7.56 4.25 -8.14
N LYS A 33 8.19 3.99 -9.29
CA LYS A 33 9.09 4.93 -9.95
C LYS A 33 8.33 6.17 -10.42
N GLU A 34 7.13 5.96 -10.97
CA GLU A 34 6.24 7.03 -11.44
C GLU A 34 5.33 7.63 -10.35
N SER A 35 5.28 7.01 -9.17
CA SER A 35 4.47 7.52 -8.06
C SER A 35 5.09 8.75 -7.40
N ALA A 36 4.28 9.62 -6.81
CA ALA A 36 4.73 10.67 -5.91
C ALA A 36 4.54 10.20 -4.47
N LEU A 37 5.61 9.69 -3.84
CA LEU A 37 5.58 9.23 -2.46
C LEU A 37 5.51 10.41 -1.47
N SER A 38 5.03 10.12 -0.25
CA SER A 38 4.92 11.12 0.80
C SER A 38 6.27 11.75 1.16
N THR A 39 6.28 13.07 1.28
CA THR A 39 7.46 13.82 1.71
C THR A 39 7.65 13.84 3.24
N LYS A 40 6.66 13.36 4.00
CA LYS A 40 6.73 13.30 5.47
C LYS A 40 7.68 12.17 5.91
N PRO A 41 8.78 12.49 6.61
CA PRO A 41 9.77 11.50 6.97
C PRO A 41 9.26 10.55 8.07
N SER A 42 9.81 9.33 8.06
CA SER A 42 9.82 8.46 9.25
C SER A 42 10.96 8.88 10.19
N ALA A 43 10.89 8.52 11.46
CA ALA A 43 11.90 8.87 12.45
C ALA A 43 12.16 7.70 13.41
N ALA A 44 13.43 7.35 13.53
CA ALA A 44 13.93 6.31 14.43
C ALA A 44 15.17 6.81 15.17
N LEU A 45 15.30 6.44 16.43
CA LEU A 45 16.43 6.76 17.30
C LEU A 45 16.88 5.49 18.00
N ILE A 46 18.17 5.18 17.93
CA ILE A 46 18.81 4.20 18.81
C ILE A 46 19.83 4.96 19.63
N ASP A 47 19.52 5.15 20.90
CA ASP A 47 20.36 5.87 21.84
C ASP A 47 20.41 5.13 23.17
N GLN A 48 21.60 5.03 23.74
CA GLN A 48 21.84 4.31 25.01
C GLN A 48 21.20 2.90 25.06
N GLY A 49 21.25 2.16 23.94
CA GLY A 49 20.69 0.80 23.84
C GLY A 49 19.16 0.74 23.71
N VAL A 50 18.47 1.88 23.55
CA VAL A 50 17.01 1.94 23.38
C VAL A 50 16.66 2.37 21.97
N TYR A 51 15.84 1.57 21.30
CA TYR A 51 15.19 1.93 20.04
C TYR A 51 13.89 2.69 20.31
N THR A 52 13.71 3.83 19.65
CA THR A 52 12.47 4.60 19.62
C THR A 52 12.05 4.87 18.18
N CYS A 53 10.85 4.46 17.80
CA CYS A 53 10.21 4.85 16.53
C CYS A 53 9.12 5.89 16.81
N SER A 54 9.46 7.17 16.70
CA SER A 54 8.51 8.27 16.98
C SER A 54 7.47 8.46 15.86
N SER A 55 7.74 7.94 14.67
CA SER A 55 6.77 7.91 13.57
C SER A 55 5.86 6.67 13.57
N CYS A 56 6.12 5.70 14.45
CA CYS A 56 5.23 4.55 14.63
C CYS A 56 4.00 4.97 15.42
N ILE A 57 2.86 4.32 15.14
CA ILE A 57 1.59 4.63 15.80
C ILE A 57 0.95 3.32 16.28
N PRO A 58 0.91 3.08 17.61
CA PRO A 58 1.55 3.87 18.69
C PRO A 58 3.08 3.98 18.59
N VAL A 59 3.68 4.92 19.32
CA VAL A 59 5.15 5.06 19.38
C VAL A 59 5.74 3.78 19.97
N VAL A 60 6.71 3.20 19.28
CA VAL A 60 7.46 2.04 19.78
C VAL A 60 8.68 2.52 20.54
N LYS A 61 8.89 1.98 21.75
CA LYS A 61 10.09 2.20 22.56
C LYS A 61 10.49 0.89 23.25
N ILE A 62 11.55 0.27 22.79
CA ILE A 62 12.03 -1.05 23.27
C ILE A 62 13.56 -1.08 23.32
N ALA A 63 14.15 -2.06 23.99
CA ALA A 63 15.60 -2.25 23.94
C ALA A 63 16.05 -2.70 22.54
N ALA A 64 17.23 -2.24 22.12
CA ALA A 64 17.88 -2.63 20.87
C ALA A 64 18.91 -3.76 21.10
N ASP A 65 18.51 -4.79 21.83
CA ASP A 65 19.34 -5.90 22.31
C ASP A 65 19.17 -7.20 21.49
N GLY A 66 18.34 -7.17 20.46
CA GLY A 66 17.99 -8.32 19.62
C GLY A 66 17.00 -9.31 20.24
N ALA A 67 16.56 -9.12 21.48
CA ALA A 67 15.49 -9.92 22.07
C ALA A 67 14.11 -9.44 21.57
N PRO A 68 13.10 -10.33 21.44
CA PRO A 68 11.72 -9.91 21.22
C PRO A 68 11.17 -9.19 22.44
N HIS A 69 10.63 -7.99 22.24
CA HIS A 69 9.95 -7.19 23.26
C HIS A 69 8.47 -7.03 22.91
N PRO A 70 7.56 -7.11 23.89
CA PRO A 70 6.14 -6.87 23.66
C PRO A 70 5.87 -5.41 23.28
N VAL A 71 4.96 -5.20 22.35
CA VAL A 71 4.50 -3.87 21.90
C VAL A 71 2.98 -3.87 21.78
N ALA A 72 2.33 -2.82 22.29
CA ALA A 72 0.87 -2.78 22.43
C ALA A 72 0.22 -1.83 21.42
N GLY A 73 -1.03 -2.14 21.05
CA GLY A 73 -1.87 -1.27 20.21
C GLY A 73 -1.53 -1.28 18.72
N HIS A 74 -0.68 -2.19 18.27
CA HIS A 74 -0.37 -2.40 16.86
C HIS A 74 -1.24 -3.51 16.27
N ALA A 75 -1.98 -3.20 15.21
CA ALA A 75 -2.89 -4.15 14.58
C ALA A 75 -2.17 -5.32 13.88
N TYR A 76 -0.90 -5.17 13.51
CA TYR A 76 -0.19 -6.12 12.65
C TYR A 76 0.90 -6.91 13.36
N TYR A 77 1.27 -6.54 14.58
CA TYR A 77 2.29 -7.22 15.39
C TYR A 77 2.06 -6.92 16.88
N ASP A 78 2.48 -7.81 17.76
CA ASP A 78 2.43 -7.65 19.22
C ASP A 78 3.80 -7.81 19.89
N ALA A 79 4.83 -8.16 19.12
CA ALA A 79 6.22 -8.11 19.53
C ALA A 79 7.12 -7.59 18.42
N MET A 80 8.21 -6.95 18.82
CA MET A 80 9.25 -6.44 17.94
C MET A 80 10.62 -6.68 18.55
N SER A 81 11.62 -7.00 17.71
CA SER A 81 13.03 -7.03 18.10
C SER A 81 13.82 -6.06 17.24
N VAL A 82 14.81 -5.41 17.85
CA VAL A 82 15.77 -4.54 17.17
C VAL A 82 17.17 -4.99 17.55
N THR A 83 17.99 -5.33 16.56
CA THR A 83 19.39 -5.73 16.75
C THR A 83 20.31 -4.71 16.11
N VAL A 84 21.18 -4.10 16.90
CA VAL A 84 22.35 -3.38 16.37
C VAL A 84 23.36 -4.41 15.88
N VAL A 85 23.58 -4.48 14.56
CA VAL A 85 24.49 -5.46 13.95
C VAL A 85 25.92 -4.91 13.93
N ASP A 86 26.07 -3.67 13.49
CA ASP A 86 27.32 -2.92 13.40
C ASP A 86 27.01 -1.41 13.37
N PRO A 87 28.00 -0.50 13.36
CA PRO A 87 27.76 0.95 13.42
C PRO A 87 26.86 1.53 12.31
N ALA A 88 26.66 0.83 11.19
CA ALA A 88 25.87 1.26 10.04
C ALA A 88 24.64 0.38 9.77
N THR A 89 24.47 -0.73 10.49
CA THR A 89 23.45 -1.75 10.18
C THR A 89 22.58 -2.10 11.39
N VAL A 90 21.26 -2.14 11.17
CA VAL A 90 20.27 -2.55 12.17
C VAL A 90 19.31 -3.55 11.56
N LYS A 91 18.98 -4.61 12.31
CA LYS A 91 17.96 -5.59 11.94
C LYS A 91 16.70 -5.40 12.78
N TYR A 92 15.55 -5.59 12.15
CA TYR A 92 14.24 -5.56 12.76
C TYR A 92 13.53 -6.89 12.52
N THR A 93 12.77 -7.35 13.51
CA THR A 93 11.76 -8.39 13.30
C THR A 93 10.48 -8.03 14.03
N THR A 94 9.35 -8.49 13.50
CA THR A 94 8.04 -8.37 14.16
C THR A 94 7.33 -9.70 14.16
N SER A 95 6.49 -9.94 15.17
CA SER A 95 5.64 -11.12 15.26
C SER A 95 4.28 -10.76 15.85
N LYS A 96 3.28 -11.63 15.62
CA LYS A 96 1.95 -11.54 16.23
C LYS A 96 1.55 -12.91 16.73
N GLY A 97 1.19 -13.04 18.00
CA GLY A 97 0.83 -14.32 18.62
C GLY A 97 1.92 -15.38 18.48
N GLY A 98 3.20 -14.96 18.48
CA GLY A 98 4.36 -15.83 18.26
C GLY A 98 4.63 -16.21 16.79
N LYS A 99 3.75 -15.87 15.84
CA LYS A 99 4.00 -16.07 14.41
C LYS A 99 4.86 -14.92 13.86
N PRO A 100 5.96 -15.20 13.12
CA PRO A 100 6.71 -14.16 12.41
C PRO A 100 5.81 -13.39 11.43
N MET A 101 5.94 -12.07 11.42
CA MET A 101 5.19 -11.18 10.53
C MET A 101 6.10 -10.50 9.51
N SER A 102 7.25 -9.98 9.94
CA SER A 102 8.21 -9.40 9.02
C SER A 102 9.62 -9.40 9.61
N ASP A 103 10.62 -9.44 8.73
CA ASP A 103 12.00 -9.12 9.02
C ASP A 103 12.55 -8.08 8.04
N ALA A 104 13.45 -7.24 8.52
CA ALA A 104 14.08 -6.20 7.72
C ALA A 104 15.50 -5.91 8.19
N THR A 105 16.39 -5.58 7.26
CA THR A 105 17.77 -5.13 7.55
C THR A 105 17.98 -3.76 6.92
N ALA A 106 18.24 -2.76 7.75
CA ALA A 106 18.53 -1.39 7.34
C ALA A 106 20.04 -1.13 7.40
N THR A 107 20.61 -0.66 6.29
CA THR A 107 22.03 -0.36 6.13
C THR A 107 22.21 1.07 5.65
N LEU A 108 23.03 1.82 6.40
CA LEU A 108 23.39 3.20 6.10
C LEU A 108 24.50 3.25 5.04
N SER A 109 24.38 4.18 4.08
CA SER A 109 25.46 4.42 3.10
C SER A 109 26.69 5.06 3.76
N ALA A 110 27.87 4.86 3.16
CA ALA A 110 29.14 5.34 3.71
C ALA A 110 29.22 6.87 3.86
N ASP A 111 28.51 7.62 3.02
CA ASP A 111 28.39 9.08 3.10
C ASP A 111 27.29 9.54 4.07
N ASN A 112 26.67 8.59 4.78
CA ASN A 112 25.55 8.78 5.69
C ASN A 112 24.30 9.45 5.07
N SER A 113 24.19 9.55 3.74
CA SER A 113 23.11 10.30 3.09
C SER A 113 21.85 9.47 2.81
N SER A 114 21.98 8.14 2.74
CA SER A 114 20.91 7.23 2.34
C SER A 114 20.82 5.98 3.23
N MET A 115 19.62 5.45 3.37
CA MET A 115 19.32 4.20 4.06
C MET A 115 18.72 3.21 3.06
N THR A 116 19.32 2.03 2.96
CA THR A 116 18.74 0.91 2.21
C THR A 116 18.16 -0.08 3.21
N THR A 117 16.89 -0.44 3.08
CA THR A 117 16.27 -1.47 3.93
C THR A 117 15.74 -2.60 3.07
N VAL A 118 16.35 -3.78 3.18
CA VAL A 118 15.84 -5.01 2.57
C VAL A 118 14.82 -5.62 3.53
N PHE A 119 13.63 -5.95 3.03
CA PHE A 119 12.55 -6.48 3.85
C PHE A 119 11.92 -7.74 3.26
N ASN A 120 11.33 -8.52 4.16
CA ASN A 120 10.51 -9.67 3.88
C ASN A 120 9.29 -9.62 4.82
N ASP A 121 8.10 -9.48 4.23
CA ASP A 121 6.81 -9.48 4.92
C ASP A 121 6.13 -10.83 4.65
N THR A 122 5.79 -11.53 5.73
CA THR A 122 5.17 -12.86 5.75
C THR A 122 3.83 -12.85 6.49
N SER A 123 3.25 -11.66 6.66
CA SER A 123 2.00 -11.45 7.40
C SER A 123 0.79 -12.04 6.67
N ALA A 124 0.86 -12.19 5.35
CA ALA A 124 -0.17 -12.79 4.52
C ALA A 124 -0.58 -14.19 5.02
N ALA A 125 -1.88 -14.39 5.20
CA ALA A 125 -2.41 -15.66 5.71
C ALA A 125 -2.17 -16.84 4.76
N ASN A 126 -2.08 -16.58 3.45
CA ASN A 126 -1.86 -17.60 2.42
C ASN A 126 -0.37 -17.98 2.23
N GLY A 127 0.54 -17.38 3.01
CA GLY A 127 1.97 -17.69 2.98
C GLY A 127 2.76 -17.05 1.83
N ILE A 128 2.12 -16.27 0.96
CA ILE A 128 2.83 -15.54 -0.11
C ILE A 128 3.47 -14.29 0.50
N ALA A 129 4.80 -14.25 0.50
CA ALA A 129 5.55 -13.13 1.03
C ALA A 129 5.55 -11.92 0.08
N VAL A 130 5.67 -10.73 0.66
CA VAL A 130 6.05 -9.50 -0.06
C VAL A 130 7.49 -9.18 0.31
N THR A 131 8.35 -9.06 -0.69
CA THR A 131 9.77 -8.75 -0.49
C THR A 131 10.14 -7.47 -1.21
N GLY A 132 11.24 -6.86 -0.80
CA GLY A 132 11.71 -5.67 -1.50
C GLY A 132 12.87 -4.99 -0.82
N THR A 133 13.20 -3.84 -1.39
CA THR A 133 14.26 -2.96 -0.92
C THR A 133 13.72 -1.54 -0.92
N THR A 134 13.53 -0.94 0.25
CA THR A 134 13.25 0.49 0.34
C THR A 134 14.54 1.28 0.32
N VAL A 135 14.54 2.41 -0.38
CA VAL A 135 15.63 3.39 -0.36
C VAL A 135 15.08 4.68 0.21
N SER A 136 15.77 5.24 1.20
CA SER A 136 15.40 6.51 1.83
C SER A 136 16.57 7.46 1.86
N GLU A 137 16.31 8.75 1.73
CA GLU A 137 17.26 9.83 1.92
C GLU A 137 17.17 10.39 3.35
N ARG A 138 18.30 10.81 3.89
CA ARG A 138 18.35 11.42 5.22
C ARG A 138 17.80 12.84 5.17
N VAL A 139 16.85 13.13 6.05
CA VAL A 139 16.33 14.49 6.27
C VAL A 139 17.03 15.15 7.45
N THR A 140 17.26 14.41 8.54
CA THR A 140 17.94 14.92 9.74
C THR A 140 18.71 13.78 10.39
N ALA A 141 19.93 14.04 10.85
CA ALA A 141 20.71 13.08 11.61
C ALA A 141 20.16 12.90 13.04
N GLY A 142 20.43 11.75 13.65
CA GLY A 142 20.19 11.57 15.08
C GLY A 142 21.09 12.48 15.93
N PRO A 143 20.78 12.64 17.23
CA PRO A 143 21.65 13.34 18.17
C PRO A 143 23.07 12.76 18.19
N ALA A 144 24.07 13.58 18.50
CA ALA A 144 25.44 13.10 18.65
C ALA A 144 25.53 12.00 19.71
N GLY A 145 26.25 10.92 19.40
CA GLY A 145 26.36 9.73 20.27
C GLY A 145 25.30 8.65 20.02
N SER A 146 24.21 8.95 19.31
CA SER A 146 23.25 7.93 18.88
C SER A 146 23.82 7.06 17.75
N HIS A 147 23.22 5.89 17.54
CA HIS A 147 23.60 4.98 16.45
C HIS A 147 23.48 5.70 15.09
N ALA A 148 24.37 5.43 14.13
CA ALA A 148 24.44 6.21 12.89
C ALA A 148 23.16 6.11 12.03
N THR A 149 22.41 5.02 12.15
CA THR A 149 21.12 4.83 11.48
C THR A 149 20.00 5.72 12.05
N SER A 150 20.21 6.32 13.23
CA SER A 150 19.26 7.24 13.87
C SER A 150 19.08 8.51 13.06
N GLY A 151 17.86 9.04 13.08
CA GLY A 151 17.48 10.25 12.37
C GLY A 151 16.11 10.15 11.74
N SER A 152 15.82 11.08 10.84
CA SER A 152 14.60 11.09 10.05
C SER A 152 14.88 10.80 8.59
N TRP A 153 14.07 9.94 7.99
CA TRP A 153 14.28 9.33 6.69
C TRP A 153 13.06 9.52 5.79
N ARG A 154 13.27 10.02 4.58
CA ARG A 154 12.23 10.18 3.56
C ARG A 154 12.44 9.13 2.47
N GLN A 155 11.41 8.35 2.18
CA GLN A 155 11.49 7.30 1.16
C GLN A 155 11.61 7.90 -0.25
N THR A 156 12.35 7.24 -1.12
CA THR A 156 12.53 7.61 -2.52
C THR A 156 11.85 6.61 -3.45
N ASN A 157 11.64 7.05 -4.69
CA ASN A 157 11.08 6.24 -5.78
C ASN A 157 12.05 5.16 -6.30
N GLN A 158 13.24 5.03 -5.73
CA GLN A 158 14.18 3.94 -6.04
C GLN A 158 13.80 2.64 -5.32
N THR A 159 12.81 2.69 -4.42
CA THR A 159 12.25 1.53 -3.73
C THR A 159 11.75 0.48 -4.72
N GLN A 160 12.08 -0.79 -4.45
CA GLN A 160 11.65 -1.96 -5.20
C GLN A 160 10.78 -2.85 -4.32
N VAL A 161 9.68 -3.37 -4.87
CA VAL A 161 8.76 -4.28 -4.19
C VAL A 161 8.40 -5.40 -5.14
N SER A 162 8.26 -6.62 -4.64
CA SER A 162 7.84 -7.78 -5.42
C SER A 162 6.46 -7.59 -6.02
N ASP A 163 6.20 -8.27 -7.14
CA ASP A 163 4.89 -8.23 -7.81
C ASP A 163 3.75 -8.67 -6.88
N SER A 164 4.01 -9.59 -5.94
CA SER A 164 3.04 -10.00 -4.92
C SER A 164 2.52 -8.84 -4.05
N GLY A 165 3.30 -7.76 -3.89
CA GLY A 165 2.92 -6.56 -3.17
C GLY A 165 2.44 -5.40 -4.04
N LEU A 166 2.56 -5.50 -5.37
CA LEU A 166 2.21 -4.41 -6.30
C LEU A 166 1.01 -4.74 -7.20
N VAL A 167 0.68 -6.02 -7.36
CA VAL A 167 -0.41 -6.47 -8.22
C VAL A 167 -1.72 -6.55 -7.43
N PHE A 168 -2.79 -6.05 -8.03
CA PHE A 168 -4.15 -6.19 -7.52
C PHE A 168 -5.14 -6.29 -8.67
N THR A 169 -6.30 -6.88 -8.42
CA THR A 169 -7.34 -7.10 -9.42
C THR A 169 -8.65 -6.51 -8.94
N PHE A 170 -9.32 -5.79 -9.84
CA PHE A 170 -10.71 -5.39 -9.67
C PHE A 170 -11.61 -6.19 -10.61
N GLU A 171 -12.76 -6.61 -10.11
CA GLU A 171 -13.89 -7.04 -10.93
C GLU A 171 -15.11 -6.21 -10.53
N LYS A 172 -15.84 -5.68 -11.50
CA LYS A 172 -16.97 -4.81 -11.21
C LYS A 172 -18.16 -5.09 -12.11
N THR A 173 -19.30 -5.30 -11.47
CA THR A 173 -20.59 -5.55 -12.13
C THR A 173 -21.62 -4.60 -11.55
N GLY A 174 -22.05 -3.61 -12.33
CA GLY A 174 -22.90 -2.53 -11.84
C GLY A 174 -22.25 -1.77 -10.68
N LYS A 175 -22.86 -1.86 -9.50
CA LYS A 175 -22.34 -1.27 -8.24
C LYS A 175 -21.48 -2.23 -7.41
N GLY A 176 -21.50 -3.52 -7.71
CA GLY A 176 -20.69 -4.51 -7.00
C GLY A 176 -19.24 -4.43 -7.44
N VAL A 177 -18.31 -4.40 -6.48
CA VAL A 177 -16.86 -4.33 -6.69
C VAL A 177 -16.22 -5.45 -5.89
N THR A 178 -15.47 -6.30 -6.56
CA THR A 178 -14.59 -7.29 -5.96
C THR A 178 -13.15 -6.80 -6.14
N TYR A 179 -12.38 -6.89 -5.07
CA TYR A 179 -10.94 -6.61 -5.05
C TYR A 179 -10.18 -7.83 -4.55
N SER A 180 -9.01 -8.10 -5.12
CA SER A 180 -8.10 -9.13 -4.62
C SER A 180 -6.63 -8.83 -4.89
N THR A 181 -5.75 -9.38 -4.06
CA THR A 181 -4.28 -9.36 -4.20
C THR A 181 -3.71 -10.78 -4.26
N PRO A 182 -2.48 -10.96 -4.79
CA PRO A 182 -1.76 -12.23 -4.71
C PRO A 182 -1.55 -12.74 -3.27
N THR A 183 -1.44 -11.83 -2.29
CA THR A 183 -1.30 -12.15 -0.86
C THR A 183 -2.60 -12.60 -0.19
N GLY A 184 -3.69 -12.70 -0.94
CA GLY A 184 -4.98 -13.22 -0.46
C GLY A 184 -5.83 -12.18 0.27
N THR A 185 -5.42 -10.90 0.28
CA THR A 185 -6.28 -9.80 0.71
C THR A 185 -7.39 -9.62 -0.31
N SER A 186 -8.64 -9.54 0.13
CA SER A 186 -9.78 -9.35 -0.76
C SER A 186 -10.96 -8.69 -0.07
N TYR A 187 -11.85 -8.11 -0.86
CA TYR A 187 -13.17 -7.67 -0.38
C TYR A 187 -14.21 -7.79 -1.49
N VAL A 188 -15.48 -7.86 -1.08
CA VAL A 188 -16.64 -7.69 -1.95
C VAL A 188 -17.48 -6.56 -1.37
N ALA A 189 -17.56 -5.44 -2.08
CA ALA A 189 -18.23 -4.22 -1.63
C ALA A 189 -19.23 -3.73 -2.67
N THR A 190 -20.14 -2.84 -2.26
CA THR A 190 -21.09 -2.17 -3.16
C THR A 190 -20.87 -0.67 -3.07
N THR A 191 -20.78 0.01 -4.22
CA THR A 191 -20.65 1.48 -4.26
C THR A 191 -21.91 2.15 -3.68
N GLY A 192 -21.71 3.02 -2.69
CA GLY A 192 -22.78 3.62 -1.89
C GLY A 192 -23.47 2.67 -0.91
N GLY A 193 -22.91 1.47 -0.71
CA GLY A 193 -23.37 0.50 0.30
C GLY A 193 -22.70 0.70 1.67
N PRO A 194 -23.00 -0.18 2.63
CA PRO A 194 -22.29 -0.22 3.92
C PRO A 194 -20.83 -0.63 3.74
N SER A 195 -20.02 -0.47 4.79
CA SER A 195 -18.66 -1.00 4.81
C SER A 195 -18.65 -2.53 4.73
N ALA A 196 -17.71 -3.08 3.96
CA ALA A 196 -17.46 -4.51 3.82
C ALA A 196 -16.17 -4.91 4.53
N ALA A 197 -16.09 -6.16 5.01
CA ALA A 197 -14.87 -6.66 5.62
C ALA A 197 -13.77 -6.91 4.58
N VAL A 198 -12.52 -6.58 4.93
CA VAL A 198 -11.34 -6.98 4.18
C VAL A 198 -10.89 -8.35 4.68
N LEU A 199 -11.06 -9.36 3.84
CA LEU A 199 -10.66 -10.73 4.12
C LEU A 199 -9.16 -10.89 3.89
N GLY A 200 -8.51 -11.72 4.70
CA GLY A 200 -7.06 -11.98 4.60
C GLY A 200 -6.17 -10.91 5.24
N ASP A 201 -6.74 -9.80 5.71
CA ASP A 201 -6.02 -8.73 6.42
C ASP A 201 -5.89 -9.05 7.94
N PRO A 202 -4.66 -9.20 8.49
CA PRO A 202 -4.45 -9.45 9.92
C PRO A 202 -4.94 -8.32 10.84
N GLY A 203 -5.18 -7.13 10.27
CA GLY A 203 -5.71 -5.95 10.96
C GLY A 203 -7.23 -5.94 11.08
N TRP A 204 -7.96 -6.87 10.45
CA TRP A 204 -9.43 -6.92 10.46
C TRP A 204 -10.08 -5.61 10.00
N THR A 205 -9.51 -4.97 8.98
CA THR A 205 -10.04 -3.73 8.44
C THR A 205 -11.36 -3.92 7.70
N THR A 206 -12.08 -2.82 7.50
CA THR A 206 -13.25 -2.76 6.63
C THR A 206 -13.09 -1.62 5.64
N VAL A 207 -13.82 -1.69 4.53
CA VAL A 207 -13.75 -0.74 3.42
C VAL A 207 -15.14 -0.27 3.02
N SER A 208 -15.29 1.00 2.66
CA SER A 208 -16.51 1.53 2.02
C SER A 208 -16.18 2.23 0.71
N LEU A 209 -17.03 2.04 -0.29
CA LEU A 209 -16.82 2.57 -1.63
C LEU A 209 -17.87 3.61 -2.02
N LYS A 210 -17.43 4.68 -2.69
CA LYS A 210 -18.30 5.63 -3.38
C LYS A 210 -17.76 5.86 -4.78
N GLN A 211 -18.64 5.83 -5.78
CA GLN A 211 -18.26 6.13 -7.16
C GLN A 211 -18.82 7.49 -7.56
N SER A 212 -17.96 8.43 -7.97
CA SER A 212 -18.40 9.77 -8.41
C SER A 212 -18.74 9.82 -9.91
N ASP A 213 -18.06 9.01 -10.71
CA ASP A 213 -18.24 8.89 -12.15
C ASP A 213 -17.69 7.53 -12.65
N LEU A 214 -17.72 7.29 -13.96
CA LEU A 214 -17.30 6.01 -14.55
C LEU A 214 -15.82 5.69 -14.35
N ASN A 215 -14.97 6.70 -14.14
CA ASN A 215 -13.51 6.58 -14.07
C ASN A 215 -12.96 6.81 -12.66
N THR A 216 -13.79 7.22 -11.70
CA THR A 216 -13.34 7.61 -10.36
C THR A 216 -14.03 6.82 -9.25
N LEU A 217 -13.23 6.10 -8.45
CA LEU A 217 -13.64 5.34 -7.28
C LEU A 217 -13.01 5.94 -6.02
N HIS A 218 -13.84 6.19 -5.02
CA HIS A 218 -13.44 6.64 -3.70
C HIS A 218 -13.51 5.47 -2.75
N GLU A 219 -12.40 5.15 -2.11
CA GLU A 219 -12.29 4.12 -1.09
C GLU A 219 -12.00 4.78 0.26
N THR A 220 -12.60 4.25 1.32
CA THR A 220 -12.32 4.66 2.69
C THR A 220 -12.15 3.42 3.54
N ASP A 221 -11.01 3.36 4.21
CA ASP A 221 -10.61 2.23 5.03
C ASP A 221 -10.79 2.55 6.50
N TYR A 222 -11.21 1.54 7.26
CA TYR A 222 -11.48 1.64 8.68
C TYR A 222 -10.75 0.53 9.44
N LEU A 223 -10.22 0.90 10.60
CA LEU A 223 -9.71 -0.01 11.62
C LEU A 223 -10.49 0.25 12.91
N ASP A 224 -11.10 -0.78 13.48
CA ASP A 224 -11.99 -0.65 14.65
C ASP A 224 -13.06 0.43 14.48
N GLY A 225 -13.63 0.52 13.27
CA GLY A 225 -14.66 1.51 12.90
C GLY A 225 -14.15 2.95 12.74
N LYS A 226 -12.86 3.22 12.96
CA LYS A 226 -12.25 4.54 12.77
C LYS A 226 -11.61 4.62 11.39
N VAL A 227 -11.83 5.74 10.69
CA VAL A 227 -11.20 6.00 9.40
C VAL A 227 -9.68 6.06 9.57
N ILE A 228 -8.96 5.25 8.80
CA ILE A 228 -7.49 5.23 8.77
C ILE A 228 -6.91 5.66 7.42
N GLY A 229 -7.70 5.60 6.35
CA GLY A 229 -7.25 5.91 5.00
C GLY A 229 -8.40 6.36 4.11
N LYS A 230 -8.07 7.21 3.14
CA LYS A 230 -8.95 7.56 2.02
C LYS A 230 -8.16 7.53 0.73
N TYR A 231 -8.77 6.98 -0.31
CA TYR A 231 -8.13 6.79 -1.61
C TYR A 231 -9.06 7.29 -2.70
N VAL A 232 -8.54 8.07 -3.63
CA VAL A 232 -9.26 8.48 -4.85
C VAL A 232 -8.55 7.87 -6.04
N MET A 233 -9.13 6.82 -6.59
CA MET A 233 -8.61 6.10 -7.74
C MET A 233 -9.25 6.65 -9.01
N THR A 234 -8.44 7.12 -9.96
CA THR A 234 -8.87 7.69 -11.23
C THR A 234 -8.24 6.92 -12.38
N ILE A 235 -9.07 6.38 -13.28
CA ILE A 235 -8.64 5.69 -14.50
C ILE A 235 -8.51 6.69 -15.65
N SER A 236 -7.36 6.68 -16.32
CA SER A 236 -7.10 7.50 -17.52
C SER A 236 -8.14 7.22 -18.63
N PRO A 237 -8.40 8.18 -19.54
CA PRO A 237 -9.38 8.00 -20.62
C PRO A 237 -9.09 6.80 -21.54
N ASP A 238 -7.82 6.43 -21.71
CA ASP A 238 -7.41 5.25 -22.49
C ASP A 238 -7.52 3.93 -21.73
N GLY A 239 -7.91 3.98 -20.45
CA GLY A 239 -8.08 2.83 -19.57
C GLY A 239 -6.79 2.17 -19.09
N LYS A 240 -5.61 2.72 -19.41
CA LYS A 240 -4.33 2.02 -19.18
C LYS A 240 -3.65 2.37 -17.86
N LYS A 241 -3.91 3.56 -17.32
CA LYS A 241 -3.27 4.09 -16.10
C LYS A 241 -4.32 4.36 -15.03
N MET A 242 -4.01 3.95 -13.82
CA MET A 242 -4.72 4.34 -12.61
C MET A 242 -3.82 5.29 -11.82
N THR A 243 -4.37 6.43 -11.41
CA THR A 243 -3.76 7.32 -10.44
C THR A 243 -4.54 7.24 -9.14
N ILE A 244 -3.85 7.10 -8.01
CA ILE A 244 -4.46 6.92 -6.69
C ILE A 244 -3.97 8.02 -5.77
N ASP A 245 -4.81 9.00 -5.47
CA ASP A 245 -4.50 9.97 -4.42
C ASP A 245 -4.78 9.33 -3.06
N VAL A 246 -3.72 9.22 -2.26
CA VAL A 246 -3.73 8.56 -0.96
C VAL A 246 -3.71 9.62 0.14
N ASN A 247 -4.67 9.55 1.05
CA ASN A 247 -4.65 10.23 2.33
C ASN A 247 -4.63 9.16 3.44
N ASP A 248 -3.43 8.80 3.85
CA ASP A 248 -3.17 7.92 4.98
C ASP A 248 -3.32 8.74 6.27
N ILE A 249 -4.52 8.69 6.82
CA ILE A 249 -4.90 9.44 8.02
C ILE A 249 -4.18 8.88 9.24
N LYS A 250 -3.98 7.55 9.29
CA LYS A 250 -3.31 6.89 10.42
C LYS A 250 -1.90 7.45 10.61
N TYR A 251 -1.09 7.51 9.55
CA TYR A 251 0.29 8.03 9.63
C TYR A 251 0.39 9.51 9.26
N GLY A 252 -0.73 10.15 8.91
CA GLY A 252 -0.81 11.54 8.47
C GLY A 252 0.10 11.80 7.27
N ARG A 253 0.01 10.95 6.26
CA ARG A 253 0.79 11.00 5.01
C ARG A 253 -0.13 11.17 3.82
N THR A 254 0.33 11.91 2.82
CA THR A 254 -0.30 11.99 1.51
C THR A 254 0.69 11.56 0.43
N SER A 255 0.19 10.87 -0.57
CA SER A 255 0.95 10.39 -1.74
C SER A 255 0.03 10.36 -2.96
N THR A 256 0.60 10.31 -4.16
CA THR A 256 -0.12 9.94 -5.38
C THR A 256 0.56 8.71 -5.95
N LEU A 257 -0.14 7.58 -5.98
CA LEU A 257 0.38 6.33 -6.55
C LEU A 257 -0.05 6.17 -8.00
N VAL A 258 0.77 5.48 -8.76
CA VAL A 258 0.49 5.12 -10.17
C VAL A 258 0.42 3.61 -10.28
N ALA A 259 -0.55 3.10 -11.05
CA ALA A 259 -0.60 1.71 -11.45
C ALA A 259 -0.96 1.58 -12.94
N TYR A 260 -0.47 0.52 -13.57
CA TYR A 260 -0.71 0.22 -14.98
C TYR A 260 -1.49 -1.08 -15.12
N ARG A 261 -2.45 -1.07 -16.05
CA ARG A 261 -3.19 -2.28 -16.41
C ARG A 261 -2.23 -3.31 -17.01
N GLN A 262 -2.38 -4.58 -16.60
CA GLN A 262 -1.61 -5.71 -17.09
C GLN A 262 -2.27 -6.37 -18.31
#